data_AF-A0A2J8L1G8-F1
#
_entry.id   AF-A0A2J8L1G8-F1
#
_cell.length_a   1.000
_cell.length_b   1.000
_cell.length_c   1.000
_cell.angle_alpha   90.00
_cell.angle_beta   90.00
_cell.angle_gamma   90.00
#
_symmetry.space_group_name_H-M   'P 1'
#
loop_
_entity.id
_entity.type
_entity.pdbx_description
1 polymer ?
#
loop_
_entity_poly.entity_id
_entity_poly.type
_entity_poly.pdbx_seq_one_letter_code
_entity_poly.pdbx_strand_id
1 'polypeptide(L)'
;MVRHSSSPYVVYPSDKPFLNSDLRRSPSKPTLAYPESNSRAIFSALKNLQDKIRRLELERIQAEESVKTLSRETIEYKKVLDEQIQERENSKNEESKHNQELTSQLLAAENKCNLLEKQLEYMRNMIKHAEMERTSVLEKQVSLERERQHDQTHVQSQLEKLDLLEQEYNKLTTMQALAEKKMQELEAKLHEEEQERKRMQAKAA
;
A
#
# COMPACT_ATOMS: atom_id res chain seq x y z
N MET A 1 -46.57 75.15 -43.96
CA MET A 1 -47.95 75.57 -43.61
C MET A 1 -48.64 74.42 -42.90
N VAL A 2 -48.83 74.51 -41.59
CA VAL A 2 -49.63 73.54 -40.81
C VAL A 2 -50.60 74.37 -39.97
N ARG A 3 -51.89 74.20 -40.25
CA ARG A 3 -52.99 74.97 -39.64
C ARG A 3 -53.12 74.58 -38.16
N HIS A 4 -53.05 75.55 -37.26
CA HIS A 4 -53.47 75.38 -35.88
C HIS A 4 -55.00 75.20 -35.84
N SER A 5 -55.46 74.02 -35.44
CA SER A 5 -56.88 73.80 -35.10
C SER A 5 -57.16 74.48 -33.76
N SER A 6 -57.78 75.65 -33.80
CA SER A 6 -58.39 76.29 -32.63
C SER A 6 -59.51 75.38 -32.12
N SER A 7 -59.28 74.68 -31.01
CA SER A 7 -60.36 74.04 -30.25
C SER A 7 -61.37 75.14 -29.86
N PRO A 8 -62.67 75.02 -30.20
CA PRO A 8 -63.63 76.04 -29.84
C PRO A 8 -63.77 76.01 -28.31
N TYR A 9 -63.44 77.13 -27.67
CA TYR A 9 -63.69 77.30 -26.24
C TYR A 9 -65.21 77.27 -26.03
N VAL A 10 -65.75 76.11 -25.66
CA VAL A 10 -67.16 75.96 -25.30
C VAL A 10 -67.34 76.60 -23.94
N VAL A 11 -68.01 77.76 -23.91
CA VAL A 11 -68.35 78.48 -22.69
C VAL A 11 -69.16 77.54 -21.78
N TYR A 12 -68.67 77.35 -20.55
CA TYR A 12 -69.30 76.46 -19.59
C TYR A 12 -70.72 76.95 -19.26
N PRO A 13 -71.77 76.11 -19.39
CA PRO A 13 -73.14 76.56 -19.17
C PRO A 13 -73.33 77.05 -17.73
N SER A 14 -73.71 78.31 -17.56
CA SER A 14 -73.88 79.00 -16.26
C SER A 14 -74.95 78.39 -15.35
N ASP A 15 -75.77 77.50 -15.89
CA ASP A 15 -76.94 76.91 -15.26
C ASP A 15 -76.80 75.39 -15.06
N LYS A 16 -75.62 74.83 -15.35
CA LYS A 16 -75.25 73.43 -15.05
C LYS A 16 -74.10 73.38 -14.06
N PRO A 17 -74.22 72.67 -12.93
CA PRO A 17 -73.11 72.49 -11.98
C PRO A 17 -72.03 71.55 -12.51
N PHE A 18 -72.40 70.49 -13.23
CA PHE A 18 -71.47 69.54 -13.84
C PHE A 18 -71.90 69.24 -15.28
N LEU A 19 -70.94 69.05 -16.19
CA LEU A 19 -71.21 68.76 -17.61
C LEU A 19 -72.03 67.46 -17.82
N ASN A 20 -71.80 66.45 -16.97
CA ASN A 20 -72.44 65.13 -17.05
C ASN A 20 -73.68 64.99 -16.14
N SER A 21 -74.24 66.09 -15.66
CA SER A 21 -75.40 66.07 -14.77
C SER A 21 -76.64 66.64 -15.46
N ASP A 22 -77.78 65.95 -15.33
CA ASP A 22 -79.09 66.40 -15.80
C ASP A 22 -79.72 67.49 -14.92
N LEU A 23 -79.03 67.87 -13.83
CA LEU A 23 -79.50 68.86 -12.87
C LEU A 23 -79.29 70.29 -13.42
N ARG A 24 -80.38 70.99 -13.79
CA ARG A 24 -80.38 72.41 -14.20
C ARG A 24 -80.83 73.32 -13.05
N ARG A 25 -80.07 74.37 -12.73
CA ARG A 25 -80.47 75.40 -11.74
C ARG A 25 -81.18 76.58 -12.42
N SER A 26 -82.04 77.26 -11.66
CA SER A 26 -82.83 78.42 -12.13
C SER A 26 -81.92 79.58 -12.60
N PRO A 27 -82.25 80.30 -13.69
CA PRO A 27 -81.42 81.38 -14.25
C PRO A 27 -81.11 82.55 -13.30
N SER A 28 -81.86 82.68 -12.21
CA SER A 28 -81.73 83.76 -11.22
C SER A 28 -80.71 83.49 -10.10
N LYS A 29 -80.04 82.33 -10.09
CA LYS A 29 -79.00 81.98 -9.10
C LYS A 29 -77.73 81.50 -9.82
N PRO A 30 -76.60 82.23 -9.75
CA PRO A 30 -75.35 81.78 -10.35
C PRO A 30 -74.97 80.38 -9.85
N THR A 31 -74.61 79.49 -10.76
CA THR A 31 -74.05 78.19 -10.37
C THR A 31 -72.63 78.40 -9.87
N LEU A 32 -72.48 78.60 -8.56
CA LEU A 32 -71.17 78.55 -7.91
C LEU A 32 -70.71 77.09 -7.93
N ALA A 33 -69.58 76.84 -8.58
CA ALA A 33 -68.98 75.50 -8.66
C ALA A 33 -68.60 74.93 -7.27
N TYR A 34 -68.51 75.79 -6.25
CA TYR A 34 -68.13 75.44 -4.89
C TYR A 34 -69.12 76.01 -3.86
N PRO A 35 -69.56 75.23 -2.86
CA PRO A 35 -70.34 75.72 -1.73
C PRO A 35 -69.50 76.69 -0.88
N GLU A 36 -70.00 77.91 -0.61
CA GLU A 36 -69.26 78.90 0.20
C GLU A 36 -69.21 78.53 1.70
N SER A 37 -70.20 77.79 2.20
CA SER A 37 -70.23 77.28 3.57
C SER A 37 -69.42 75.98 3.68
N ASN A 38 -68.36 75.98 4.50
CA ASN A 38 -67.39 74.89 4.76
C ASN A 38 -66.33 74.63 3.68
N SER A 39 -66.17 75.49 2.68
CA SER A 39 -65.13 75.38 1.63
C SER A 39 -63.73 75.11 2.18
N ARG A 40 -63.31 75.82 3.24
CA ARG A 40 -62.02 75.65 3.91
C ARG A 40 -61.79 74.24 4.46
N ALA A 41 -62.82 73.63 5.06
CA ALA A 41 -62.73 72.27 5.59
C ALA A 41 -62.59 71.26 4.45
N ILE A 42 -63.35 71.42 3.36
CA ILE A 42 -63.27 70.57 2.17
C ILE A 42 -61.89 70.66 1.53
N PHE A 43 -61.35 71.86 1.31
CA PHE A 43 -60.00 72.04 0.77
C PHE A 43 -58.92 71.46 1.70
N SER A 44 -59.07 71.58 3.02
CA SER A 44 -58.13 70.97 3.97
C SER A 44 -58.16 69.44 3.94
N ALA A 45 -59.36 68.84 3.79
CA ALA A 45 -59.52 67.39 3.67
C ALA A 45 -58.95 66.88 2.34
N LEU A 46 -59.19 67.58 1.24
CA LEU A 46 -58.60 67.25 -0.07
C LEU A 46 -57.07 67.36 -0.04
N LYS A 47 -56.53 68.41 0.56
CA LYS A 47 -55.07 68.57 0.71
C LYS A 47 -54.48 67.44 1.57
N ASN A 48 -55.13 67.10 2.68
CA ASN A 48 -54.71 65.99 3.54
C ASN A 48 -54.73 64.64 2.80
N LEU A 49 -55.77 64.40 2.00
CA LEU A 49 -55.89 63.19 1.17
C LEU A 49 -54.77 63.14 0.12
N GLN A 50 -54.50 64.26 -0.58
CA GLN A 50 -53.40 64.38 -1.54
C GLN A 50 -52.04 64.10 -0.89
N ASP A 51 -51.77 64.69 0.27
CA ASP A 51 -50.53 64.45 1.02
C ASP A 51 -50.40 63.00 1.50
N LYS A 52 -51.53 62.35 1.81
CA LYS A 52 -51.57 60.92 2.18
C LYS A 52 -51.34 60.01 0.97
N ILE A 53 -51.96 60.31 -0.17
CA ILE A 53 -51.73 59.60 -1.43
C ILE A 53 -50.26 59.69 -1.83
N ARG A 54 -49.68 60.90 -1.81
CA ARG A 54 -48.26 61.10 -2.14
C ARG A 54 -47.32 60.29 -1.23
N ARG A 55 -47.61 60.24 0.08
CA ARG A 55 -46.83 59.40 1.02
C ARG A 55 -46.97 57.91 0.69
N LEU A 56 -48.19 57.43 0.48
CA LEU A 56 -48.43 56.02 0.12
C LEU A 56 -47.76 55.64 -1.20
N GLU A 57 -47.72 56.52 -2.19
CA GLU A 57 -47.01 56.29 -3.45
C GLU A 57 -45.50 56.15 -3.24
N LEU A 58 -44.91 57.01 -2.40
CA LEU A 58 -43.48 56.91 -2.04
C LEU A 58 -43.18 55.61 -1.29
N GLU A 59 -44.00 55.25 -0.30
CA GLU A 59 -43.87 53.99 0.45
C GLU A 59 -44.01 52.77 -0.47
N ARG A 60 -44.95 52.81 -1.43
CA ARG A 60 -45.13 51.74 -2.43
C ARG A 60 -43.86 51.56 -3.28
N ILE A 61 -43.29 52.66 -3.79
CA ILE A 61 -42.07 52.62 -4.60
C ILE A 61 -40.90 52.04 -3.78
N GLN A 62 -40.74 52.47 -2.53
CA GLN A 62 -39.70 51.95 -1.64
C GLN A 62 -39.88 50.46 -1.35
N ALA A 63 -41.11 50.02 -1.07
CA ALA A 63 -41.42 48.61 -0.84
C ALA A 63 -41.15 47.75 -2.09
N GLU A 64 -41.53 48.23 -3.28
CA GLU A 64 -41.24 47.56 -4.55
C GLU A 64 -39.73 47.41 -4.79
N GLU A 65 -38.94 48.45 -4.51
CA GLU A 65 -37.49 48.41 -4.63
C GLU A 65 -36.85 47.46 -3.60
N SER A 66 -37.34 47.46 -2.36
CA SER A 66 -36.90 46.52 -1.32
C SER A 66 -37.17 45.08 -1.73
N VAL A 67 -38.35 44.76 -2.26
CA VAL A 67 -38.69 43.40 -2.73
C VAL A 67 -37.80 42.98 -3.90
N LYS A 68 -37.52 43.87 -4.85
CA LYS A 68 -36.59 43.58 -5.96
C LYS A 68 -35.18 43.29 -5.47
N THR A 69 -34.72 44.03 -4.46
CA THR A 69 -33.39 43.82 -3.87
C THR A 69 -33.32 42.51 -3.11
N LEU A 70 -34.29 42.23 -2.23
CA LEU A 70 -34.39 40.95 -1.51
C LEU A 70 -34.51 39.75 -2.45
N SER A 71 -35.24 39.88 -3.56
CA SER A 71 -35.36 38.83 -4.58
C SER A 71 -34.01 38.53 -5.23
N ARG A 72 -33.26 39.56 -5.64
CA ARG A 72 -31.90 39.38 -6.18
C ARG A 72 -30.96 38.75 -5.17
N GLU A 73 -30.93 39.25 -3.94
CA GLU A 73 -30.11 38.70 -2.87
C GLU A 73 -30.45 37.24 -2.60
N THR A 74 -31.74 36.88 -2.55
CA THR A 74 -32.18 35.49 -2.35
C THR A 74 -31.67 34.56 -3.45
N ILE A 75 -31.69 35.01 -4.71
CA ILE A 75 -31.17 34.23 -5.85
C ILE A 75 -29.66 34.05 -5.73
N GLU A 76 -28.92 35.12 -5.40
CA GLU A 76 -27.46 35.04 -5.21
C GLU A 76 -27.08 34.14 -4.04
N TYR A 77 -27.76 34.26 -2.89
CA TYR A 77 -27.54 33.38 -1.73
C TYR A 77 -27.80 31.92 -2.07
N LYS A 78 -28.88 31.63 -2.81
CA LYS A 78 -29.17 30.28 -3.26
C LYS A 78 -28.05 29.75 -4.17
N LYS A 79 -27.59 30.56 -5.12
CA LYS A 79 -26.50 30.18 -6.03
C LYS A 79 -25.22 29.84 -5.28
N VAL A 80 -24.79 30.69 -4.35
CA VAL A 80 -23.59 30.45 -3.52
C VAL A 80 -23.75 29.19 -2.68
N LEU A 81 -24.95 28.94 -2.13
CA LEU A 81 -25.22 27.73 -1.35
C LEU A 81 -25.13 26.47 -2.23
N ASP A 82 -25.73 26.50 -3.42
CA ASP A 82 -25.68 25.39 -4.37
C ASP A 82 -24.23 25.11 -4.82
N GLU A 83 -23.42 26.14 -5.06
CA GLU A 83 -21.99 26.03 -5.37
C GLU A 83 -21.20 25.39 -4.21
N GLN A 84 -21.43 25.82 -2.97
CA GLN A 84 -20.78 25.22 -1.80
C GLN A 84 -21.14 23.75 -1.59
N ILE A 85 -22.41 23.38 -1.83
CA ILE A 85 -22.85 21.98 -1.75
C ILE A 85 -22.12 21.17 -2.82
N GLN A 86 -22.07 21.65 -4.05
CA GLN A 86 -21.40 20.96 -5.16
C GLN A 86 -19.89 20.80 -4.91
N GLU A 87 -19.21 21.83 -4.42
CA GLU A 87 -17.79 21.77 -4.06
C GLU A 87 -17.52 20.73 -2.97
N ARG A 88 -18.38 20.69 -1.95
CA ARG A 88 -18.27 19.72 -0.87
C ARG A 88 -18.47 18.28 -1.36
N GLU A 89 -19.45 18.05 -2.23
CA GLU A 89 -19.67 16.74 -2.84
C GLU A 89 -18.50 16.31 -3.72
N ASN A 90 -17.96 17.24 -4.53
CA ASN A 90 -16.79 16.99 -5.36
C ASN A 90 -15.57 16.64 -4.50
N SER A 91 -15.28 17.41 -3.44
CA SER A 91 -14.18 17.13 -2.50
C SER A 91 -14.31 15.74 -1.89
N LYS A 92 -15.51 15.38 -1.41
CA LYS A 92 -15.78 14.06 -0.83
C LYS A 92 -15.59 12.92 -1.84
N ASN A 93 -15.99 13.12 -3.09
CA ASN A 93 -15.79 12.14 -4.15
C ASN A 93 -14.31 11.96 -4.49
N GLU A 94 -13.55 13.04 -4.59
CA GLU A 94 -12.10 12.97 -4.83
C GLU A 94 -11.37 12.32 -3.65
N GLU A 95 -11.74 12.63 -2.40
CA GLU A 95 -11.22 11.95 -1.22
C GLU A 95 -11.53 10.43 -1.24
N SER A 96 -12.75 10.05 -1.63
CA SER A 96 -13.15 8.64 -1.75
C SER A 96 -12.32 7.91 -2.81
N LYS A 97 -12.13 8.51 -3.99
CA LYS A 97 -11.28 7.95 -5.05
C LYS A 97 -9.84 7.79 -4.58
N HIS A 98 -9.28 8.83 -3.97
CA HIS A 98 -7.92 8.81 -3.44
C HIS A 98 -7.76 7.71 -2.37
N ASN A 99 -8.72 7.55 -1.48
CA ASN A 99 -8.71 6.49 -0.48
C ASN A 99 -8.80 5.09 -1.11
N GLN A 100 -9.57 4.91 -2.18
CA GLN A 100 -9.66 3.64 -2.92
C GLN A 100 -8.33 3.31 -3.63
N GLU A 101 -7.70 4.31 -4.26
CA GLU A 101 -6.38 4.16 -4.88
C GLU A 101 -5.32 3.81 -3.85
N LEU A 102 -5.30 4.51 -2.71
CA LEU A 102 -4.37 4.24 -1.62
C LEU A 102 -4.57 2.82 -1.05
N THR A 103 -5.81 2.40 -0.86
CA THR A 103 -6.13 1.02 -0.42
C THR A 103 -5.62 -0.01 -1.42
N SER A 104 -5.80 0.25 -2.72
CA SER A 104 -5.31 -0.64 -3.78
C SER A 104 -3.79 -0.72 -3.80
N GLN A 105 -3.10 0.40 -3.59
CA GLN A 105 -1.64 0.45 -3.48
C GLN A 105 -1.13 -0.29 -2.25
N LEU A 106 -1.80 -0.13 -1.10
CA LEU A 106 -1.47 -0.85 0.12
C LEU A 106 -1.62 -2.36 -0.08
N LEU A 107 -2.72 -2.83 -0.66
CA LEU A 107 -2.93 -4.25 -0.96
C LEU A 107 -1.86 -4.80 -1.90
N ALA A 108 -1.48 -4.03 -2.94
CA ALA A 108 -0.41 -4.44 -3.85
C ALA A 108 0.95 -4.53 -3.14
N ALA A 109 1.26 -3.58 -2.26
CA ALA A 109 2.48 -3.59 -1.46
C ALA A 109 2.50 -4.77 -0.47
N GLU A 110 1.39 -5.05 0.19
CA GLU A 110 1.23 -6.17 1.10
C GLU A 110 1.43 -7.51 0.37
N ASN A 111 0.81 -7.69 -0.80
CA ASN A 111 1.01 -8.88 -1.63
C ASN A 111 2.48 -9.07 -2.04
N LYS A 112 3.16 -7.97 -2.39
CA LYS A 112 4.59 -8.01 -2.71
C LYS A 112 5.44 -8.41 -1.50
N CYS A 113 5.14 -7.87 -0.32
CA CYS A 113 5.83 -8.24 0.93
C CYS A 113 5.62 -9.72 1.27
N ASN A 114 4.38 -10.20 1.22
CA ASN A 114 4.03 -11.61 1.44
C ASN A 114 4.78 -12.56 0.49
N LEU A 115 4.95 -12.17 -0.78
CA LEU A 115 5.73 -12.97 -1.74
C LEU A 115 7.23 -13.00 -1.36
N LEU A 116 7.80 -11.86 -0.99
CA LEU A 116 9.20 -11.77 -0.57
C LEU A 116 9.45 -12.56 0.72
N GLU A 117 8.54 -12.53 1.68
CA GLU A 117 8.61 -13.33 2.90
C GLU A 117 8.65 -14.84 2.58
N LYS A 118 7.79 -15.31 1.68
CA LYS A 118 7.82 -16.72 1.22
C LYS A 118 9.13 -17.07 0.53
N GLN A 119 9.68 -16.18 -0.29
CA GLN A 119 10.99 -16.40 -0.93
C GLN A 119 12.13 -16.45 0.09
N LEU A 120 12.15 -15.55 1.06
CA LEU A 120 13.15 -15.54 2.13
C LEU A 120 13.07 -16.82 2.96
N GLU A 121 11.86 -17.28 3.27
CA GLU A 121 11.67 -18.53 4.00
C GLU A 121 12.15 -19.75 3.21
N TYR A 122 11.86 -19.79 1.90
CA TYR A 122 12.40 -20.83 1.02
C TYR A 122 13.93 -20.82 1.00
N MET A 123 14.56 -19.65 0.88
CA MET A 123 16.02 -19.50 0.90
C MET A 123 16.63 -19.94 2.24
N ARG A 124 16.01 -19.60 3.38
CA ARG A 124 16.45 -20.06 4.70
C ARG A 124 16.43 -21.59 4.80
N ASN A 125 15.36 -22.21 4.31
CA ASN A 125 15.24 -23.67 4.32
C ASN A 125 16.28 -24.34 3.41
N MET A 126 16.56 -23.77 2.23
CA MET A 126 17.65 -24.24 1.36
C MET A 126 19.02 -24.15 2.04
N ILE A 127 19.33 -23.02 2.67
CA ILE A 127 20.60 -22.82 3.37
C ILE A 127 20.74 -23.85 4.50
N LYS A 128 19.68 -24.01 5.31
CA LYS A 128 19.66 -25.02 6.38
C LYS A 128 19.91 -26.43 5.83
N HIS A 129 19.28 -26.80 4.71
CA HIS A 129 19.52 -28.11 4.09
C HIS A 129 20.97 -28.27 3.62
N ALA A 130 21.51 -27.25 2.94
CA ALA A 130 22.89 -27.27 2.47
C ALA A 130 23.89 -27.36 3.64
N GLU A 131 23.64 -26.67 4.74
CA GLU A 131 24.45 -26.76 5.96
C GLU A 131 24.37 -28.14 6.61
N MET A 132 23.18 -28.74 6.66
CA MET A 132 22.99 -30.11 7.15
C MET A 132 23.74 -31.13 6.28
N GLU A 133 23.64 -31.04 4.96
CA GLU A 133 24.36 -31.91 4.02
C GLU A 133 25.87 -31.75 4.16
N ARG A 134 26.36 -30.51 4.24
CA ARG A 134 27.79 -30.23 4.47
C ARG A 134 28.28 -30.87 5.77
N THR A 135 27.51 -30.74 6.85
CA THR A 135 27.87 -31.32 8.15
C THR A 135 27.89 -32.85 8.07
N SER A 136 26.88 -33.46 7.45
CA SER A 136 26.81 -34.91 7.23
C SER A 136 28.00 -35.44 6.41
N VAL A 137 28.40 -34.73 5.35
CA VAL A 137 29.57 -35.09 4.53
C VAL A 137 30.87 -34.98 5.34
N LEU A 138 31.04 -33.91 6.11
CA LEU A 138 32.22 -33.73 6.96
C LEU A 138 32.32 -34.82 8.04
N GLU A 139 31.20 -35.16 8.70
CA GLU A 139 31.16 -36.25 9.68
C GLU A 139 31.54 -37.60 9.07
N LYS A 140 31.05 -37.90 7.87
CA LYS A 140 31.44 -39.10 7.11
C LYS A 140 32.92 -39.09 6.76
N GLN A 141 33.46 -37.95 6.30
CA GLN A 141 34.88 -37.82 5.98
C GLN A 141 35.77 -38.07 7.20
N VAL A 142 35.44 -37.48 8.35
CA VAL A 142 36.16 -37.70 9.61
C VAL A 142 36.09 -39.15 10.06
N SER A 143 34.96 -39.82 9.84
CA SER A 143 34.79 -41.23 10.19
C SER A 143 35.65 -42.14 9.31
N LEU A 144 35.65 -41.91 8.00
CA LEU A 144 36.49 -42.64 7.03
C LEU A 144 37.98 -42.41 7.28
N GLU A 145 38.38 -41.20 7.65
CA GLU A 145 39.79 -40.91 7.95
C GLU A 145 40.26 -41.64 9.22
N ARG A 146 39.40 -41.74 10.24
CA ARG A 146 39.67 -42.56 11.44
C ARG A 146 39.80 -44.04 11.11
N GLU A 147 38.91 -44.58 10.27
CA GLU A 147 38.99 -45.98 9.82
C GLU A 147 40.28 -46.22 9.03
N ARG A 148 40.64 -45.33 8.10
CA ARG A 148 41.90 -45.43 7.33
C ARG A 148 43.13 -45.40 8.23
N GLN A 149 43.14 -44.53 9.25
CA GLN A 149 44.24 -44.49 10.23
C GLN A 149 44.32 -45.81 11.02
N HIS A 150 43.18 -46.37 11.43
CA HIS A 150 43.15 -47.65 12.12
C HIS A 150 43.70 -48.78 11.25
N ASP A 151 43.23 -48.91 10.01
CA ASP A 151 43.72 -49.91 9.06
C ASP A 151 45.21 -49.76 8.80
N GLN A 152 45.70 -48.53 8.64
CA GLN A 152 47.12 -48.25 8.47
C GLN A 152 47.95 -48.71 9.68
N THR A 153 47.50 -48.40 10.91
CA THR A 153 48.18 -48.87 12.13
C THR A 153 48.15 -50.38 12.27
N HIS A 154 47.06 -51.03 11.88
CA HIS A 154 46.92 -52.48 11.89
C HIS A 154 47.87 -53.14 10.89
N VAL A 155 47.94 -52.65 9.65
CA VAL A 155 48.90 -53.14 8.63
C VAL A 155 50.33 -52.95 9.10
N GLN A 156 50.67 -51.78 9.67
CA GLN A 156 52.00 -51.52 10.20
C GLN A 156 52.38 -52.54 11.30
N SER A 157 51.47 -52.84 12.23
CA SER A 157 51.69 -53.86 13.25
C SER A 157 51.85 -55.27 12.67
N GLN A 158 51.13 -55.61 11.60
CA GLN A 158 51.31 -56.89 10.91
C GLN A 158 52.67 -57.01 10.22
N LEU A 159 53.15 -55.93 9.60
CA LEU A 159 54.49 -55.88 8.99
C LEU A 159 55.59 -56.07 10.05
N GLU A 160 55.50 -55.38 11.18
CA GLU A 160 56.45 -55.56 12.29
C GLU A 160 56.48 -57.01 12.80
N LYS A 161 55.31 -57.66 12.88
CA LYS A 161 55.24 -59.08 13.25
C LYS A 161 55.87 -59.99 12.20
N LEU A 162 55.70 -59.70 10.90
CA LEU A 162 56.32 -60.45 9.82
C LEU A 162 57.85 -60.31 9.85
N ASP A 163 58.37 -59.09 10.07
CA ASP A 163 59.82 -58.84 10.19
C ASP A 163 60.44 -59.66 11.33
N LEU A 164 59.76 -59.73 12.49
CA LEU A 164 60.21 -60.56 13.61
C LEU A 164 60.23 -62.06 13.25
N LEU A 165 59.20 -62.54 12.57
CA LEU A 165 59.13 -63.93 12.13
C LEU A 165 60.21 -64.26 11.11
N GLU A 166 60.51 -63.35 10.18
CA GLU A 166 61.59 -63.51 9.20
C GLU A 166 62.96 -63.56 9.89
N GLN A 167 63.20 -62.71 10.90
CA GLN A 167 64.43 -62.77 11.70
C GLN A 167 64.58 -64.11 12.44
N GLU A 168 63.52 -64.62 13.06
CA GLU A 168 63.53 -65.92 13.74
C GLU A 168 63.70 -67.07 12.76
N TYR A 169 63.06 -67.01 11.58
CA TYR A 169 63.26 -67.99 10.51
C TYR A 169 64.72 -68.03 10.06
N ASN A 170 65.32 -66.87 9.77
CA ASN A 170 66.73 -66.78 9.38
C ASN A 170 67.66 -67.37 10.46
N LYS A 171 67.44 -67.04 11.74
CA LYS A 171 68.21 -67.64 12.85
C LYS A 171 68.07 -69.15 12.85
N LEU A 172 66.84 -69.67 12.75
CA LEU A 172 66.57 -71.09 12.72
C LEU A 172 67.26 -71.78 11.53
N THR A 173 67.21 -71.19 10.33
CA THR A 173 67.91 -71.69 9.14
C THR A 173 69.41 -71.75 9.33
N THR A 174 70.03 -70.71 9.92
CA THR A 174 71.49 -70.75 10.20
C THR A 174 71.84 -71.84 11.21
N MET A 175 71.01 -72.03 12.24
CA MET A 175 71.21 -73.07 13.25
C MET A 175 71.02 -74.47 12.65
N GLN A 176 70.02 -74.64 11.78
CA GLN A 176 69.80 -75.89 11.05
C GLN A 176 71.00 -76.21 10.14
N ALA A 177 71.50 -75.25 9.35
CA ALA A 177 72.66 -75.48 8.48
C ALA A 177 73.93 -75.87 9.28
N LEU A 178 74.14 -75.25 10.45
CA LEU A 178 75.23 -75.64 11.35
C LEU A 178 75.05 -77.06 11.90
N ALA A 179 73.83 -77.43 12.29
CA ALA A 179 73.52 -78.78 12.75
C ALA A 179 73.73 -79.82 11.65
N GLU A 180 73.27 -79.55 10.42
CA GLU A 180 73.46 -80.43 9.25
C GLU A 180 74.94 -80.65 8.94
N LYS A 181 75.74 -79.57 8.91
CA LYS A 181 77.20 -79.68 8.75
C LYS A 181 77.80 -80.53 9.86
N LYS A 182 77.34 -80.36 11.10
CA LYS A 182 77.85 -81.14 12.23
C LYS A 182 77.52 -82.62 12.13
N MET A 183 76.32 -82.96 11.64
CA MET A 183 75.94 -84.35 11.37
C MET A 183 76.85 -84.96 10.32
N GLN A 184 77.09 -84.27 9.20
CA GLN A 184 77.99 -84.75 8.13
C GLN A 184 79.42 -85.02 8.66
N GLU A 185 79.95 -84.12 9.50
CA GLU A 185 81.26 -84.34 10.14
C GLU A 185 81.28 -85.59 11.04
N LEU A 186 80.20 -85.82 11.79
CA LEU A 186 80.09 -86.97 12.67
C LEU A 186 79.91 -88.28 11.89
N GLU A 187 79.12 -88.27 10.82
CA GLU A 187 78.95 -89.39 9.88
C GLU A 187 80.28 -89.79 9.23
N ALA A 188 81.07 -88.81 8.77
CA ALA A 188 82.39 -89.06 8.19
C ALA A 188 83.35 -89.72 9.20
N LYS A 189 83.42 -89.19 10.43
CA LYS A 189 84.25 -89.76 11.50
C LYS A 189 83.81 -91.17 11.89
N LEU A 190 82.50 -91.41 11.96
CA LEU A 190 81.96 -92.74 12.24
C LEU A 190 82.41 -93.73 11.16
N HIS A 191 82.34 -93.33 9.88
CA HIS A 191 82.75 -94.18 8.78
C HIS A 191 84.27 -94.47 8.79
N GLU A 192 85.10 -93.48 9.13
CA GLU A 192 86.55 -93.68 9.32
C GLU A 192 86.84 -94.68 10.46
N GLU A 193 86.19 -94.53 11.61
CA GLU A 193 86.34 -95.43 12.75
C GLU A 193 85.91 -96.86 12.40
N GLU A 194 84.80 -97.04 11.68
CA GLU A 194 84.35 -98.34 11.20
C GLU A 194 85.37 -99.00 10.25
N GLN A 195 85.96 -98.23 9.33
CA GLN A 195 87.02 -98.75 8.45
C GLN A 195 88.26 -99.15 9.24
N GLU A 196 88.66 -98.36 10.24
CA GLU A 196 89.80 -98.67 11.09
C GLU A 196 89.55 -99.92 11.95
N ARG A 197 88.36 -100.07 12.55
CA ARG A 197 87.93 -101.30 13.23
C ARG A 197 88.01 -102.51 12.30
N LYS A 198 87.54 -102.41 11.05
CA LYS A 198 87.66 -103.48 10.04
C LYS A 198 89.12 -103.83 9.73
N ARG A 199 90.00 -102.84 9.58
CA ARG A 199 91.45 -103.07 9.35
C ARG A 199 92.12 -103.75 10.55
N MET A 200 91.78 -103.34 11.78
CA MET A 200 92.29 -103.99 12.99
C MET A 200 91.81 -105.43 13.10
N GLN A 201 90.54 -105.71 12.79
CA GLN A 201 90.01 -107.07 12.74
C GLN A 201 90.73 -107.93 11.69
N ALA A 202 91.05 -107.37 10.52
CA ALA A 202 91.80 -108.08 9.47
C ALA A 202 93.30 -108.30 9.81
N LYS A 203 93.89 -107.49 10.69
CA LYS A 203 95.27 -107.68 11.18
C LYS A 203 95.37 -108.60 12.39
N ALA A 204 94.25 -108.83 13.08
CA ALA A 204 94.15 -109.70 14.25
C ALA A 204 93.69 -111.14 13.89
N ALA A 205 93.49 -111.42 12.61
CA ALA A 205 93.23 -112.73 12.02
C ALA A 205 94.45 -113.20 11.23
#